data_AF-A0A6P9AZU0-F1
#
_entry.id   AF-A0A6P9AZU0-F1
#
_cell.length_a   1.000
_cell.length_b   1.000
_cell.length_c   1.000
_cell.angle_alpha   90.00
_cell.angle_beta   90.00
_cell.angle_gamma   90.00
#
_symmetry.space_group_name_H-M   'P 1'
#
loop_
_entity.id
_entity.type
_entity.pdbx_description
1 polymer ?
#
loop_
_entity_poly.entity_id
_entity_poly.type
_entity_poly.pdbx_seq_one_letter_code
_entity_poly.pdbx_strand_id
1 'polypeptide(L)'
;MKWLILALVCLHLSEAIIKIPLKRFKSIRQVMGEKGVDGPLLHKYYDPASKYINNFAIGEEPLANYMDMSYYGEISIGTPPQNF
;
A
#
# COMPACT_ATOMS: atom_id res chain seq x y z
N MET A 1 2.18 0.46 -46.54
CA MET A 1 3.28 -0.30 -45.89
C MET A 1 4.21 0.58 -45.06
N LYS A 2 4.90 1.59 -45.63
CA LYS A 2 5.87 2.44 -44.88
C LYS A 2 5.30 3.15 -43.64
N TRP A 3 4.10 3.73 -43.75
CA TRP A 3 3.41 4.38 -42.62
C TRP A 3 3.04 3.43 -41.49
N LEU A 4 2.72 2.19 -41.83
CA LEU A 4 2.36 1.15 -40.87
C LEU A 4 3.60 0.69 -40.08
N ILE A 5 4.74 0.58 -40.77
CA ILE A 5 6.04 0.31 -40.15
C ILE A 5 6.42 1.45 -39.19
N LEU A 6 6.27 2.71 -39.62
CA LEU A 6 6.55 3.88 -38.77
C LEU A 6 5.67 3.89 -37.50
N ALA A 7 4.37 3.63 -37.66
CA ALA A 7 3.44 3.57 -36.53
C ALA A 7 3.79 2.47 -35.52
N LEU A 8 4.19 1.28 -35.99
CA LEU A 8 4.62 0.17 -35.13
C LEU A 8 5.90 0.50 -34.35
N VAL A 9 6.85 1.20 -34.97
CA VAL A 9 8.09 1.66 -34.31
C VAL A 9 7.78 2.68 -33.22
N CYS A 10 6.89 3.65 -33.49
CA CYS A 10 6.45 4.62 -32.49
C CYS A 10 5.73 3.95 -31.30
N LEU A 11 4.93 2.92 -31.54
CA LEU A 11 4.23 2.13 -30.52
C LEU A 11 5.20 1.30 -29.65
N HIS A 12 6.26 0.76 -30.25
CA HIS A 12 7.33 0.09 -29.50
C HIS A 12 8.12 1.06 -28.63
N LEU A 13 8.35 2.28 -29.11
CA LEU A 13 9.05 3.32 -28.37
C LEU A 13 8.18 3.99 -27.30
N SER A 14 6.86 3.81 -27.34
CA SER A 14 5.93 4.40 -26.37
C SER A 14 5.81 3.59 -25.07
N GLU A 15 6.84 2.83 -24.68
CA GLU A 15 6.90 2.16 -23.37
C GLU A 15 7.00 3.20 -22.24
N ALA A 16 5.86 3.81 -21.90
CA ALA A 16 5.69 4.70 -20.76
C ALA A 16 4.87 4.01 -19.66
N ILE A 17 5.21 2.76 -19.34
CA ILE A 17 4.54 2.04 -18.23
C ILE A 17 5.38 2.18 -16.97
N ILE A 18 5.00 3.13 -16.11
CA ILE A 18 5.54 3.23 -14.76
C ILE A 18 4.87 2.14 -13.91
N LYS A 19 5.67 1.18 -13.43
CA LYS A 19 5.20 0.11 -12.53
C LYS A 19 5.86 0.25 -11.17
N ILE A 20 5.06 0.17 -10.11
CA ILE A 20 5.55 0.14 -8.73
C ILE A 20 5.39 -1.31 -8.23
N PRO A 21 6.48 -2.06 -8.01
CA PRO A 21 6.40 -3.42 -7.50
C PRO A 21 5.89 -3.39 -6.06
N LEU A 22 4.87 -4.22 -5.77
CA LEU A 22 4.38 -4.41 -4.41
C LEU A 22 5.02 -5.63 -3.77
N LYS A 23 5.55 -5.46 -2.56
CA LYS A 23 6.12 -6.54 -1.74
C LYS A 23 5.06 -6.99 -0.74
N ARG A 24 4.82 -8.30 -0.68
CA ARG A 24 3.92 -8.90 0.33
C ARG A 24 4.64 -8.98 1.68
N PHE A 25 3.93 -8.71 2.76
CA PHE A 25 4.43 -8.83 4.14
C PHE A 25 3.34 -9.40 5.07
N LYS A 26 3.74 -9.80 6.28
CA LYS A 26 2.79 -10.23 7.32
C LYS A 26 2.03 -9.02 7.85
N SER A 27 0.71 -9.14 7.99
CA SER A 27 -0.08 -8.02 8.52
C SER A 27 0.30 -7.71 9.97
N ILE A 28 0.00 -6.50 10.43
CA ILE A 28 0.27 -6.09 11.82
C ILE A 28 -0.41 -7.05 12.79
N ARG A 29 -1.65 -7.46 12.49
CA ARG A 29 -2.39 -8.46 13.28
C ARG A 29 -1.65 -9.79 13.37
N GLN A 30 -1.11 -10.30 12.26
CA GLN A 30 -0.33 -11.54 12.23
C GLN A 30 0.94 -11.42 13.08
N VAL A 31 1.70 -10.34 12.88
CA VAL A 31 2.96 -10.12 13.63
C VAL A 31 2.71 -9.97 15.12
N MET A 32 1.66 -9.25 15.52
CA MET A 32 1.30 -9.09 16.93
C MET A 32 0.84 -10.42 17.55
N GLY A 33 0.01 -11.18 16.85
CA GLY A 33 -0.43 -12.51 17.31
C GLY A 33 0.75 -13.48 17.45
N GLU A 34 1.70 -13.49 16.51
CA GLU A 34 2.92 -14.30 16.60
C GLU A 34 3.81 -13.91 17.80
N LYS A 35 3.80 -12.64 18.19
CA LYS A 35 4.55 -12.13 19.35
C LYS A 35 3.81 -12.33 20.68
N GLY A 36 2.62 -12.92 20.68
CA GLY A 36 1.80 -13.07 21.88
C GLY A 36 1.35 -11.73 22.46
N VAL A 37 1.33 -10.67 21.65
CA VAL A 37 0.67 -9.42 22.04
C VAL A 37 -0.81 -9.72 21.98
N ASP A 38 -1.49 -9.59 23.11
CA ASP A 38 -2.95 -9.69 23.21
C ASP A 38 -3.48 -8.36 23.74
N GLY A 39 -4.58 -7.88 23.18
CA GLY A 39 -5.14 -6.61 23.61
C GLY A 39 -6.40 -6.22 22.87
N PRO A 40 -7.08 -5.15 23.34
CA PRO A 40 -8.28 -4.66 22.71
C PRO A 40 -8.04 -4.36 21.23
N LEU A 41 -6.87 -3.91 20.81
CA LEU A 41 -6.61 -3.60 19.40
C LEU A 41 -6.64 -4.82 18.46
N LEU A 42 -6.38 -6.01 18.98
CA LEU A 42 -6.45 -7.25 18.22
C LEU A 42 -7.85 -7.86 18.21
N HIS A 43 -8.64 -7.62 19.26
CA HIS A 43 -9.94 -8.27 19.45
C HIS A 43 -11.14 -7.31 19.32
N LYS A 44 -10.95 -6.02 19.60
CA LYS A 44 -11.91 -4.95 19.37
C LYS A 44 -12.01 -4.80 17.87
N TYR A 45 -13.20 -5.13 17.37
CA TYR A 45 -13.58 -4.90 15.99
C TYR A 45 -13.43 -3.40 15.72
N TYR A 46 -12.32 -3.01 15.08
CA TYR A 46 -12.27 -1.73 14.38
C TYR A 46 -13.30 -1.82 13.27
N ASP A 47 -14.34 -1.00 13.33
CA ASP A 47 -15.34 -0.96 12.27
C ASP A 47 -14.67 -0.48 10.98
N PRO A 48 -14.52 -1.31 9.93
CA PRO A 48 -13.88 -0.89 8.69
C PRO A 48 -14.60 0.29 8.02
N ALA A 49 -15.91 0.45 8.26
CA ALA A 49 -16.69 1.55 7.72
C ALA A 49 -16.27 2.91 8.30
N SER A 50 -15.72 2.94 9.53
CA SER A 50 -15.24 4.16 10.17
C SER A 50 -14.12 4.86 9.39
N LYS A 51 -13.39 4.15 8.51
CA LYS A 51 -12.43 4.78 7.59
C LYS A 51 -13.09 5.74 6.60
N TYR A 52 -14.36 5.49 6.25
CA TYR A 52 -15.10 6.21 5.21
C TYR A 52 -16.20 7.10 5.76
N ILE A 53 -16.60 6.87 7.02
CA ILE A 53 -17.58 7.69 7.72
C ILE A 53 -16.82 8.81 8.43
N ASN A 54 -17.09 10.05 8.03
CA ASN A 54 -16.47 11.26 8.58
C ASN A 54 -17.08 11.62 9.94
N ASN A 55 -16.98 10.69 10.88
CA ASN A 55 -17.08 11.01 12.29
C ASN A 55 -15.64 11.16 12.76
N PHE A 56 -15.34 12.24 13.48
CA PHE A 56 -14.09 12.49 14.19
C PHE A 56 -13.85 11.42 15.28
N ALA A 57 -13.82 10.15 14.89
CA ALA A 57 -13.50 9.03 15.73
C ALA A 57 -12.00 9.15 16.00
N ILE A 58 -11.69 9.90 17.05
CA ILE A 58 -10.40 9.89 17.73
C ILE A 58 -10.28 8.48 18.31
N GLY A 59 -9.87 7.53 17.47
CA GLY A 59 -9.42 6.24 17.93
C GLY A 59 -8.11 6.44 18.68
N GLU A 60 -7.93 5.74 19.80
CA GLU A 60 -6.65 5.72 20.54
C GLU A 60 -5.49 5.29 19.62
N GLU A 61 -5.79 4.48 18.59
CA GLU A 61 -4.83 4.05 17.58
C GLU A 61 -5.19 4.53 16.17
N PRO A 62 -4.45 5.51 15.62
CA PRO A 62 -4.76 6.12 14.33
C PRO A 62 -4.56 5.17 13.13
N LEU A 63 -3.79 4.09 13.31
CA LEU A 63 -3.48 3.11 12.28
C LEU A 63 -4.30 1.82 12.40
N ALA A 64 -5.31 1.78 13.28
CA ALA A 64 -6.11 0.57 13.51
C ALA A 64 -6.82 0.06 12.24
N ASN A 65 -7.11 0.93 11.27
CA ASN A 65 -7.65 0.57 9.96
C ASN A 65 -6.66 -0.13 9.01
N TYR A 66 -5.36 -0.17 9.34
CA TYR A 66 -4.32 -0.84 8.54
C TYR A 66 -3.85 -2.17 9.13
N MET A 67 -4.51 -2.67 10.19
CA MET A 67 -4.10 -3.89 10.91
C MET A 67 -3.96 -5.13 10.02
N ASP A 68 -4.77 -5.20 8.96
CA ASP A 68 -4.84 -6.32 8.03
C ASP A 68 -4.13 -6.04 6.68
N MET A 69 -3.45 -4.89 6.54
CA MET A 69 -2.67 -4.56 5.34
C MET A 69 -1.52 -5.56 5.14
N SER A 70 -1.32 -6.01 3.88
CA SER A 70 -0.38 -7.09 3.55
C SER A 70 0.54 -6.81 2.36
N TYR A 71 0.44 -5.63 1.72
CA TYR A 71 1.32 -5.22 0.61
C TYR A 71 1.80 -3.78 0.78
N TYR A 72 3.07 -3.52 0.47
CA TYR A 72 3.64 -2.16 0.42
C TYR A 72 4.45 -1.96 -0.87
N GLY A 73 4.56 -0.72 -1.31
CA GLY A 73 5.47 -0.28 -2.36
C GLY A 73 6.51 0.65 -1.76
N GLU A 74 7.75 0.55 -2.23
CA GLU A 74 8.85 1.40 -1.78
C GLU A 74 8.82 2.74 -2.52
N ILE A 75 9.03 3.84 -1.79
CA ILE A 75 9.17 5.18 -2.37
C ILE A 75 10.52 5.79 -1.98
N SER A 76 10.98 6.77 -2.74
CA SER A 76 12.22 7.49 -2.46
C SER A 76 11.98 8.99 -2.39
N ILE A 77 12.53 9.66 -1.37
CA ILE A 77 12.34 11.10 -1.11
C ILE A 77 13.71 11.78 -0.92
N GLY A 78 13.87 12.98 -1.50
CA GLY A 78 15.05 13.84 -1.30
C GLY A 78 16.20 13.62 -2.30
N THR A 79 17.28 14.40 -2.10
CA THR A 79 18.52 14.33 -2.91
C THR A 79 19.73 14.40 -1.96
N PRO A 80 20.52 13.33 -1.79
CA PRO A 80 20.33 12.01 -2.38
C PRO A 80 19.05 11.31 -1.89
N PRO A 81 18.48 10.38 -2.68
CA PRO A 81 17.23 9.70 -2.35
C PRO A 81 17.36 8.82 -1.10
N GLN A 82 16.35 8.89 -0.23
CA GLN A 82 16.16 8.00 0.93
C GLN A 82 14.89 7.16 0.73
N ASN A 83 14.97 5.85 0.99
CA ASN A 83 13.88 4.91 0.73
C ASN A 83 12.96 4.74 1.95
N PHE A 84 11.66 4.56 1.70
CA PHE A 84 10.59 4.33 2.67
C PHE A 84 9.68 3.19 2.20
#